data_AF-A0A7V3ZV17-F1
#
_entry.id   AF-A0A7V3ZV17-F1
#
_cell.length_a   1.000
_cell.length_b   1.000
_cell.length_c   1.000
_cell.angle_alpha   90.00
_cell.angle_beta   90.00
_cell.angle_gamma   90.00
#
_symmetry.space_group_name_H-M   'P 1'
#
loop_
_entity.id
_entity.type
_entity.pdbx_description
1 polymer ?
#
loop_
_entity_poly.entity_id
_entity_poly.type
_entity_poly.pdbx_seq_one_letter_code
_entity_poly.pdbx_strand_id
1 'polypeptide(L)'
;MAKGVTLLELLIVMVIIGILASAAVKTWDVTLERQRIEETMKELEEIGRAIVGDERLTYMGTRIDFGFVGDCGMLPLYLIDLAIKPDYVDSLLWKGPYVTPVFAENPRNFLIDAWGDSYKYYPESLIIRSFAGGSEMSYQKWLTKKLANSFSDLFNNEVSGIVCDAFGNLPDSVKANNILITLFHPREGRLIIDSIHPRVGGNFIYSGVAIGKKRLVCVYRDTLQYDSIERIITVYPRIGVKYIELKFSRVNFQE
;
A
#
# COMPACT_ATOMS: atom_id res chain seq x y z
N MET A 1 -35.75 44.18 48.82
CA MET A 1 -36.02 45.22 47.80
C MET A 1 -35.59 44.69 46.44
N ALA A 2 -36.55 44.26 45.62
CA ALA A 2 -36.27 43.91 44.23
C ALA A 2 -36.39 45.19 43.38
N LYS A 3 -35.27 45.69 42.86
CA LYS A 3 -35.31 46.73 41.82
C LYS A 3 -35.83 46.05 40.55
N GLY A 4 -37.01 46.45 40.09
CA GLY A 4 -37.60 45.94 38.87
C GLY A 4 -36.72 46.29 37.68
N VAL A 5 -36.34 45.27 36.91
CA VAL A 5 -35.64 45.42 35.64
C VAL A 5 -36.50 46.28 34.72
N THR A 6 -35.93 47.35 34.16
CA THR A 6 -36.69 48.23 33.26
C THR A 6 -36.86 47.57 31.89
N LEU A 7 -37.96 47.85 31.18
CA LEU A 7 -38.19 47.33 29.82
C LEU A 7 -37.03 47.67 28.86
N LEU A 8 -36.41 48.84 29.05
CA LEU A 8 -35.26 49.29 28.27
C LEU A 8 -34.01 48.43 28.53
N GLU A 9 -33.75 48.11 29.79
CA GLU A 9 -32.61 47.27 30.19
C GLU A 9 -32.75 45.86 29.62
N LEU A 10 -33.95 45.30 29.66
CA LEU A 10 -34.24 43.97 29.11
C LEU A 10 -34.10 43.96 27.57
N LEU A 11 -34.50 45.05 26.91
CA LEU A 11 -34.31 45.25 25.47
C LEU A 11 -32.83 45.33 25.09
N ILE A 12 -32.03 46.12 25.82
CA ILE A 12 -30.58 46.23 25.58
C ILE A 12 -29.90 44.86 25.75
N VAL A 13 -30.26 44.11 26.79
CA VAL A 13 -29.72 42.76 27.02
C VAL A 13 -30.09 41.81 25.85
N MET A 14 -31.33 41.84 25.36
CA MET A 14 -31.74 41.02 24.21
C MET A 14 -30.97 41.39 22.94
N VAL A 15 -30.71 42.67 22.69
CA VAL A 15 -29.92 43.11 21.53
C VAL A 15 -28.47 42.63 21.65
N ILE A 16 -27.84 42.77 22.82
CA ILE A 16 -26.47 42.30 23.06
C ILE A 16 -26.38 40.78 22.89
N ILE A 17 -27.33 40.01 23.46
CA ILE A 17 -27.38 38.55 23.31
C ILE A 17 -27.56 38.17 21.84
N GLY A 18 -28.42 38.86 21.08
CA GLY A 18 -28.61 38.61 19.65
C GLY A 18 -27.32 38.82 18.83
N ILE A 19 -26.57 39.88 19.12
CA ILE A 19 -25.28 40.16 18.46
C ILE A 19 -24.25 39.08 18.82
N LEU A 20 -24.14 38.73 20.11
CA LEU A 20 -23.20 37.71 20.59
C LEU A 20 -23.54 36.32 20.03
N ALA A 21 -24.82 35.95 19.98
CA ALA A 21 -25.27 34.69 19.42
C ALA A 21 -24.95 34.58 17.92
N SER A 22 -25.19 35.65 17.15
CA SER A 22 -24.85 35.69 15.71
C SER A 22 -23.35 35.56 15.46
N ALA A 23 -22.52 36.20 16.28
CA ALA A 23 -21.07 36.08 16.20
C ALA A 23 -20.58 34.66 16.58
N ALA A 24 -21.20 34.04 17.60
CA ALA A 24 -20.84 32.69 18.07
C ALA A 24 -21.18 31.59 17.05
N VAL A 25 -22.31 31.70 16.33
CA VAL A 25 -22.68 30.73 15.28
C VAL A 25 -21.64 30.71 14.15
N LYS A 26 -21.19 31.89 13.70
CA LYS A 26 -20.21 31.99 12.60
C LYS A 26 -18.85 31.37 12.94
N THR A 27 -18.41 31.42 14.19
CA THR A 27 -17.13 30.81 14.62
C THR A 27 -17.20 29.30 14.80
N TRP A 28 -18.38 28.76 15.13
CA TRP A 28 -18.59 27.31 15.23
C TRP A 28 -18.52 26.61 13.87
N ASP A 29 -19.16 27.15 12.84
CA ASP A 29 -19.16 26.55 11.49
C ASP A 29 -17.74 26.40 10.91
N VAL A 30 -16.89 27.40 11.08
CA VAL A 30 -15.50 27.36 10.59
C VAL A 30 -14.65 26.33 11.34
N THR A 31 -14.91 26.16 12.64
CA THR A 31 -14.14 25.22 13.49
C THR A 31 -14.53 23.77 13.18
N LEU A 32 -15.83 23.49 13.02
CA LEU A 32 -16.34 22.19 12.61
C LEU A 32 -15.83 21.78 11.23
N GLU A 33 -15.85 22.71 10.27
CA GLU A 33 -15.36 22.41 8.91
C GLU A 33 -13.87 22.06 8.90
N ARG A 34 -13.04 22.77 9.68
CA ARG A 34 -11.61 22.43 9.82
C ARG A 34 -11.41 21.05 10.42
N GLN A 35 -12.17 20.69 11.46
CA GLN A 35 -12.11 19.38 12.08
C GLN A 35 -12.44 18.27 11.07
N ARG A 36 -13.52 18.44 10.29
CA ARG A 36 -13.92 17.49 9.24
C ARG A 36 -12.85 17.32 8.16
N ILE A 37 -12.23 18.42 7.72
CA ILE A 37 -11.12 18.39 6.76
C ILE A 37 -9.94 17.60 7.33
N GLU A 38 -9.53 17.88 8.56
CA GLU A 38 -8.40 17.21 9.20
C GLU A 38 -8.65 15.71 9.42
N GLU A 39 -9.87 15.33 9.82
CA GLU A 39 -10.30 13.95 9.98
C GLU A 39 -10.28 13.21 8.63
N THR A 40 -10.93 13.76 7.61
CA THR A 40 -10.99 13.19 6.26
C THR A 40 -9.59 13.06 5.65
N MET A 41 -8.69 14.00 5.89
CA MET A 41 -7.30 13.90 5.43
C MET A 41 -6.55 12.75 6.10
N LYS A 42 -6.79 12.49 7.39
CA LYS A 42 -6.20 11.34 8.11
C LYS A 42 -6.77 10.03 7.58
N GLU A 43 -8.09 9.95 7.37
CA GLU A 43 -8.73 8.77 6.80
C GLU A 43 -8.21 8.45 5.39
N LEU A 44 -8.14 9.45 4.51
CA LEU A 44 -7.57 9.27 3.16
C LEU A 44 -6.12 8.77 3.21
N GLU A 45 -5.34 9.25 4.16
CA GLU A 45 -3.96 8.81 4.38
C GLU A 45 -3.90 7.36 4.88
N GLU A 46 -4.78 6.97 5.82
CA GLU A 46 -4.88 5.61 6.32
C GLU A 46 -5.34 4.62 5.24
N ILE A 47 -6.36 4.97 4.45
CA ILE A 47 -6.81 4.17 3.32
C ILE A 47 -5.69 4.07 2.27
N GLY A 48 -4.97 5.17 2.01
CA GLY A 48 -3.82 5.15 1.14
C GLY A 48 -2.75 4.15 1.59
N ARG A 49 -2.39 4.16 2.88
CA ARG A 49 -1.47 3.19 3.46
C ARG A 49 -2.03 1.76 3.44
N ALA A 50 -3.31 1.55 3.65
CA ALA A 50 -3.92 0.23 3.54
C ALA A 50 -3.77 -0.35 2.11
N ILE A 51 -3.84 0.49 1.08
CA ILE A 51 -3.66 0.07 -0.32
C ILE A 51 -2.19 -0.17 -0.67
N VAL A 52 -1.31 0.82 -0.48
CA VAL A 52 0.09 0.76 -0.98
C VAL A 52 1.15 0.50 0.09
N GLY A 53 0.74 0.39 1.35
CA GLY A 53 1.57 0.24 2.55
C GLY A 53 2.15 1.56 3.08
N ASP A 54 2.66 1.52 4.30
CA ASP A 54 3.43 2.60 4.91
C ASP A 54 4.94 2.40 4.67
N GLU A 55 5.57 3.38 4.04
CA GLU A 55 7.02 3.37 3.79
C GLU A 55 7.87 3.60 5.05
N ARG A 56 7.27 4.16 6.11
CA ARG A 56 7.94 4.47 7.38
C ARG A 56 8.13 3.23 8.23
N LEU A 57 7.30 2.20 8.01
CA LEU A 57 7.40 0.93 8.72
C LEU A 57 8.54 0.10 8.15
N THR A 58 9.67 0.15 8.86
CA THR A 58 10.89 -0.59 8.53
C THR A 58 11.30 -1.50 9.68
N TYR A 59 11.89 -2.64 9.34
CA TYR A 59 12.51 -3.57 10.29
C TYR A 59 13.87 -3.96 9.74
N MET A 60 14.91 -3.82 10.56
CA MET A 60 16.31 -4.06 10.15
C MET A 60 16.68 -3.33 8.84
N GLY A 61 16.27 -2.06 8.71
CA GLY A 61 16.57 -1.23 7.53
C GLY A 61 15.78 -1.58 6.26
N THR A 62 14.83 -2.53 6.33
CA THR A 62 14.01 -2.95 5.20
C THR A 62 12.54 -2.62 5.45
N ARG A 63 11.85 -2.08 4.44
CA ARG A 63 10.40 -1.82 4.51
C ARG A 63 9.64 -3.12 4.73
N ILE A 64 8.68 -3.12 5.65
CA ILE A 64 7.91 -4.32 5.99
C ILE A 64 6.45 -4.28 5.58
N ASP A 65 5.90 -3.09 5.35
CA ASP A 65 4.49 -2.90 4.99
C ASP A 65 4.35 -2.42 3.55
N PHE A 66 3.58 -3.14 2.75
CA PHE A 66 3.29 -2.84 1.34
C PHE A 66 1.79 -2.86 1.03
N GLY A 67 0.94 -2.95 2.07
CA GLY A 67 -0.51 -2.97 1.94
C GLY A 67 -1.05 -4.06 1.03
N PHE A 68 -2.30 -3.87 0.60
CA PHE A 68 -3.01 -4.77 -0.30
C PHE A 68 -2.22 -5.02 -1.60
N VAL A 69 -1.62 -3.98 -2.19
CA VAL A 69 -0.87 -4.08 -3.45
C VAL A 69 0.33 -5.00 -3.34
N GLY A 70 1.09 -4.90 -2.24
CA GLY A 70 2.27 -5.73 -2.05
C GLY A 70 1.98 -7.21 -1.87
N ASP A 71 0.85 -7.50 -1.23
CA ASP A 71 0.39 -8.84 -0.91
C ASP A 71 -0.35 -9.51 -2.08
N CYS A 72 -1.25 -8.77 -2.72
CA CYS A 72 -2.16 -9.30 -3.75
C CYS A 72 -1.68 -9.03 -5.18
N GLY A 73 -0.65 -8.20 -5.38
CA GLY A 73 -0.09 -7.91 -6.71
C GLY A 73 -1.07 -7.20 -7.64
N MET A 74 -2.06 -6.51 -7.07
CA MET A 74 -3.07 -5.71 -7.78
C MET A 74 -3.61 -4.60 -6.87
N LEU A 75 -4.28 -3.61 -7.45
CA LEU A 75 -5.11 -2.67 -6.67
C LEU A 75 -6.41 -3.37 -6.24
N PRO A 76 -7.00 -3.01 -5.09
CA PRO A 76 -8.37 -3.44 -4.79
C PRO A 76 -9.32 -2.91 -5.86
N LEU A 77 -10.39 -3.63 -6.16
CA LEU A 77 -11.45 -3.15 -7.06
C LEU A 77 -12.37 -2.17 -6.33
N TYR A 78 -12.60 -2.43 -5.04
CA TYR A 78 -13.43 -1.63 -4.16
C TYR A 78 -12.72 -1.38 -2.84
N LEU A 79 -12.98 -0.24 -2.21
CA LEU A 79 -12.39 0.07 -0.90
C LEU A 79 -12.76 -0.99 0.15
N ILE A 80 -13.94 -1.61 0.07
CA ILE A 80 -14.37 -2.68 0.99
C ILE A 80 -13.44 -3.90 1.00
N ASP A 81 -12.67 -4.13 -0.07
CA ASP A 81 -11.72 -5.24 -0.19
C ASP A 81 -10.53 -5.12 0.79
N LEU A 82 -10.35 -3.92 1.37
CA LEU A 82 -9.39 -3.66 2.43
C LEU A 82 -9.87 -4.23 3.78
N ALA A 83 -11.17 -4.31 4.02
CA ALA A 83 -11.73 -4.83 5.26
C ALA A 83 -12.14 -6.30 5.13
N ILE A 84 -12.66 -6.69 3.97
CA ILE A 84 -13.20 -8.02 3.71
C ILE A 84 -12.42 -8.64 2.56
N LYS A 85 -11.94 -9.88 2.74
CA LYS A 85 -11.22 -10.59 1.68
C LYS A 85 -12.12 -10.71 0.42
N PRO A 86 -11.69 -10.20 -0.74
CA PRO A 86 -12.42 -10.39 -1.98
C PRO A 86 -12.31 -11.83 -2.50
N ASP A 87 -13.30 -12.27 -3.27
CA ASP A 87 -13.33 -13.61 -3.87
C ASP A 87 -12.33 -13.77 -5.03
N TYR A 88 -11.99 -12.67 -5.70
CA TYR A 88 -11.06 -12.67 -6.84
C TYR A 88 -9.58 -12.72 -6.41
N VAL A 89 -9.28 -12.71 -5.10
CA VAL A 89 -7.93 -12.84 -4.55
C VAL A 89 -7.77 -14.19 -3.85
N ASP A 90 -6.68 -14.87 -4.16
CA ASP A 90 -6.28 -16.11 -3.50
C ASP A 90 -6.13 -15.91 -1.99
N SER A 91 -6.71 -16.83 -1.21
CA SER A 91 -6.68 -16.76 0.27
C SER A 91 -5.27 -16.84 0.87
N LEU A 92 -4.28 -17.32 0.11
CA LEU A 92 -2.87 -17.33 0.53
C LEU A 92 -2.18 -15.98 0.39
N LEU A 93 -2.75 -15.06 -0.40
CA LEU A 93 -2.16 -13.75 -0.69
C LEU A 93 -2.71 -12.66 0.23
N TRP A 94 -4.02 -12.62 0.44
CA TRP A 94 -4.65 -11.57 1.26
C TRP A 94 -4.29 -11.74 2.73
N LYS A 95 -3.62 -10.73 3.31
CA LYS A 95 -3.17 -10.72 4.73
C LYS A 95 -3.91 -9.67 5.57
N GLY A 96 -5.01 -9.15 5.05
CA GLY A 96 -5.83 -8.17 5.75
C GLY A 96 -6.56 -8.76 6.97
N PRO A 97 -7.47 -8.00 7.59
CA PRO A 97 -7.92 -6.66 7.17
C PRO A 97 -6.79 -5.62 7.18
N TYR A 98 -6.77 -4.75 6.17
CA TYR A 98 -5.77 -3.69 6.01
C TYR A 98 -6.17 -2.37 6.67
N VAL A 99 -7.42 -2.27 7.14
CA VAL A 99 -7.96 -1.13 7.89
C VAL A 99 -8.24 -1.54 9.35
N THR A 100 -8.11 -0.61 10.29
CA THR A 100 -8.07 -0.86 11.74
C THR A 100 -9.45 -1.08 12.40
N PRO A 101 -9.50 -1.55 13.67
CA PRO A 101 -10.74 -1.90 14.37
C PRO A 101 -11.72 -0.78 14.70
N VAL A 102 -11.34 0.49 14.62
CA VAL A 102 -12.32 1.61 14.66
C VAL A 102 -13.28 1.51 13.47
N PHE A 103 -12.82 0.87 12.39
CA PHE A 103 -13.63 0.42 11.26
C PHE A 103 -14.12 -1.03 11.40
N ALA A 104 -13.77 -1.80 12.43
CA ALA A 104 -14.27 -3.18 12.59
C ALA A 104 -15.64 -3.24 13.30
N GLU A 105 -15.97 -2.28 14.17
CA GLU A 105 -17.33 -2.18 14.73
C GLU A 105 -18.37 -1.95 13.62
N ASN A 106 -17.98 -1.21 12.58
CA ASN A 106 -18.71 -1.13 11.33
C ASN A 106 -17.73 -1.14 10.14
N PRO A 107 -17.57 -2.28 9.43
CA PRO A 107 -16.62 -2.47 8.31
C PRO A 107 -16.87 -1.58 7.10
N ARG A 108 -17.84 -0.67 7.18
CA ARG A 108 -18.16 0.31 6.14
C ARG A 108 -17.89 1.74 6.55
N ASN A 109 -17.49 2.00 7.80
CA ASN A 109 -17.32 3.37 8.28
C ASN A 109 -16.17 4.10 7.56
N PHE A 110 -15.12 3.40 7.13
CA PHE A 110 -14.04 4.00 6.34
C PHE A 110 -14.43 4.34 4.89
N LEU A 111 -15.65 4.00 4.46
CA LEU A 111 -16.12 4.29 3.11
C LEU A 111 -16.72 5.69 2.98
N ILE A 112 -17.01 6.35 4.09
CA ILE A 112 -17.61 7.68 4.16
C ILE A 112 -16.63 8.67 4.78
N ASP A 113 -16.73 9.93 4.35
CA ASP A 113 -15.98 11.04 4.92
C ASP A 113 -16.72 11.68 6.12
N ALA A 114 -16.11 12.72 6.69
CA ALA A 114 -16.66 13.43 7.85
C ALA A 114 -17.94 14.25 7.56
N TRP A 115 -18.38 14.34 6.29
CA TRP A 115 -19.68 14.91 5.87
C TRP A 115 -20.72 13.82 5.59
N GLY A 116 -20.33 12.54 5.68
CA GLY A 116 -21.18 11.37 5.41
C GLY A 116 -21.22 10.97 3.94
N ASP A 117 -20.40 11.58 3.09
CA ASP A 117 -20.33 11.28 1.66
C ASP A 117 -19.35 10.13 1.39
N SER A 118 -19.68 9.24 0.46
CA SER A 118 -18.78 8.15 0.11
C SER A 118 -17.55 8.62 -0.67
N TYR A 119 -16.38 8.11 -0.30
CA TYR A 119 -15.14 8.33 -1.04
C TYR A 119 -15.25 7.87 -2.50
N LYS A 120 -14.69 8.67 -3.41
CA LYS A 120 -14.54 8.30 -4.82
C LYS A 120 -13.17 7.70 -5.05
N TYR A 121 -13.17 6.42 -5.42
CA TYR A 121 -11.96 5.66 -5.70
C TYR A 121 -11.78 5.48 -7.21
N TYR A 122 -10.62 5.89 -7.72
CA TYR A 122 -10.26 5.77 -9.13
C TYR A 122 -8.95 4.98 -9.24
N PRO A 123 -9.00 3.64 -9.26
CA PRO A 123 -7.79 2.80 -9.31
C PRO A 123 -6.93 3.14 -10.53
N GLU A 124 -7.54 3.30 -11.71
CA GLU A 124 -6.89 3.66 -12.98
C GLU A 124 -6.15 5.01 -12.97
N SER A 125 -6.49 5.90 -12.05
CA SER A 125 -5.81 7.18 -11.87
C SER A 125 -4.96 7.22 -10.60
N LEU A 126 -4.91 6.12 -9.84
CA LEU A 126 -4.21 6.00 -8.56
C LEU A 126 -4.60 7.07 -7.54
N ILE A 127 -5.89 7.40 -7.46
CA ILE A 127 -6.39 8.41 -6.54
C ILE A 127 -7.62 7.95 -5.75
N ILE A 128 -7.74 8.49 -4.55
CA ILE A 128 -8.96 8.49 -3.74
C ILE A 128 -9.32 9.93 -3.44
N ARG A 129 -10.61 10.26 -3.46
CA ARG A 129 -11.10 11.63 -3.28
C ARG A 129 -12.32 11.70 -2.37
N SER A 130 -12.35 12.74 -1.54
CA SER A 130 -13.57 13.28 -0.92
C SER A 130 -13.92 14.64 -1.55
N PHE A 131 -15.21 14.94 -1.66
CA PHE A 131 -15.72 16.23 -2.12
C PHE A 131 -15.96 17.23 -0.98
N ALA A 132 -15.74 16.83 0.28
CA ALA A 132 -15.87 17.66 1.48
C ALA A 132 -17.24 18.39 1.55
N GLY A 133 -18.33 17.62 1.44
CA GLY A 133 -19.71 18.14 1.40
C GLY A 133 -20.05 18.99 0.17
N GLY A 134 -19.16 19.03 -0.82
CA GLY A 134 -19.35 19.68 -2.11
C GLY A 134 -19.82 18.72 -3.20
N SER A 135 -19.74 19.16 -4.45
CA SER A 135 -20.04 18.34 -5.63
C SER A 135 -18.81 18.15 -6.51
N GLU A 136 -18.97 17.37 -7.59
CA GLU A 136 -17.98 17.29 -8.67
C GLU A 136 -17.69 18.65 -9.33
N MET A 137 -18.57 19.65 -9.18
CA MET A 137 -18.32 21.00 -9.70
C MET A 137 -17.54 21.88 -8.72
N SER A 138 -17.38 21.44 -7.46
CA SER A 138 -16.78 22.20 -6.36
C SER A 138 -15.29 21.86 -6.16
N TYR A 139 -14.49 21.94 -7.23
CA TYR A 139 -13.09 21.47 -7.23
C TYR A 139 -12.18 22.09 -6.16
N GLN A 140 -12.50 23.29 -5.68
CA GLN A 140 -11.74 23.99 -4.63
C GLN A 140 -11.83 23.29 -3.26
N LYS A 141 -12.83 22.43 -3.05
CA LYS A 141 -13.05 21.69 -1.80
C LYS A 141 -12.46 20.28 -1.81
N TRP A 142 -11.99 19.81 -2.97
CA TRP A 142 -11.61 18.41 -3.12
C TRP A 142 -10.39 18.05 -2.27
N LEU A 143 -10.52 16.99 -1.48
CA LEU A 143 -9.42 16.36 -0.78
C LEU A 143 -9.04 15.12 -1.58
N THR A 144 -7.85 15.14 -2.21
CA THR A 144 -7.39 14.04 -3.07
C THR A 144 -6.10 13.45 -2.53
N LYS A 145 -6.10 12.13 -2.32
CA LYS A 145 -4.91 11.35 -2.01
C LYS A 145 -4.46 10.61 -3.26
N LYS A 146 -3.21 10.87 -3.67
CA LYS A 146 -2.51 10.06 -4.67
C LYS A 146 -1.90 8.83 -3.99
N LEU A 147 -2.12 7.65 -4.56
CA LEU A 147 -1.68 6.37 -4.02
C LEU A 147 -0.23 6.04 -4.42
N ALA A 148 0.13 6.32 -5.67
CA ALA A 148 1.49 6.15 -6.18
C ALA A 148 1.73 7.08 -7.37
N ASN A 149 3.00 7.29 -7.74
CA ASN A 149 3.35 8.18 -8.84
C ASN A 149 2.89 7.68 -10.21
N SER A 150 3.01 6.37 -10.45
CA SER A 150 2.60 5.68 -11.67
C SER A 150 2.23 4.22 -11.40
N PHE A 151 1.50 3.58 -12.32
CA PHE A 151 1.21 2.15 -12.26
C PHE A 151 2.49 1.30 -12.32
N SER A 152 3.45 1.71 -13.13
CA SER A 152 4.73 1.00 -13.28
C SER A 152 5.51 0.93 -11.98
N ASP A 153 5.43 1.96 -11.13
CA ASP A 153 6.11 1.94 -9.84
C ASP A 153 5.57 0.82 -8.93
N LEU A 154 4.29 0.50 -9.04
CA LEU A 154 3.65 -0.55 -8.22
C LEU A 154 3.80 -1.95 -8.81
N PHE A 155 3.72 -2.09 -10.15
CA PHE A 155 3.53 -3.39 -10.81
C PHE A 155 4.65 -3.81 -11.77
N ASN A 156 5.47 -2.87 -12.24
CA ASN A 156 6.48 -3.14 -13.25
C ASN A 156 7.91 -2.91 -12.74
N ASN A 157 8.27 -3.63 -11.67
CA ASN A 157 9.62 -3.59 -11.11
C ASN A 157 10.46 -4.79 -11.58
N GLU A 158 11.77 -4.64 -11.44
CA GLU A 158 12.75 -5.65 -11.82
C GLU A 158 13.30 -6.38 -10.59
N VAL A 159 13.53 -7.68 -10.71
CA VAL A 159 14.31 -8.48 -9.75
C VAL A 159 15.49 -9.08 -10.48
N SER A 160 16.70 -8.65 -10.14
CA SER A 160 17.92 -9.09 -10.80
C SER A 160 19.07 -9.40 -9.84
N GLY A 161 19.96 -10.28 -10.29
CA GLY A 161 21.06 -10.77 -9.48
C GLY A 161 21.97 -11.73 -10.22
N ILE A 162 22.85 -12.36 -9.45
CA ILE A 162 23.84 -13.32 -9.90
C ILE A 162 23.80 -14.58 -9.03
N VAL A 163 24.07 -15.73 -9.64
CA VAL A 163 24.21 -17.02 -8.97
C VAL A 163 25.66 -17.49 -9.06
N CYS A 164 26.19 -17.98 -7.94
CA CYS A 164 27.53 -18.53 -7.85
C CYS A 164 27.55 -19.81 -6.97
N ASP A 165 28.60 -20.60 -7.13
CA ASP A 165 28.83 -21.81 -6.33
C ASP A 165 29.39 -21.51 -4.93
N ALA A 166 29.72 -22.54 -4.15
CA ALA A 166 30.27 -22.38 -2.80
C ALA A 166 31.61 -21.60 -2.76
N PHE A 167 32.35 -21.59 -3.87
CA PHE A 167 33.65 -20.94 -4.00
C PHE A 167 33.57 -19.58 -4.70
N GLY A 168 32.38 -19.16 -5.15
CA GLY A 168 32.16 -17.90 -5.86
C GLY A 168 32.42 -18.00 -7.37
N ASN A 169 32.57 -19.21 -7.91
CA ASN A 169 32.66 -19.41 -9.35
C ASN A 169 31.30 -19.20 -10.01
N LEU A 170 31.31 -18.64 -11.21
CA LEU A 170 30.12 -18.43 -12.02
C LEU A 170 29.85 -19.67 -12.89
N PRO A 171 28.57 -19.96 -13.19
CA PRO A 171 28.22 -21.12 -14.00
C PRO A 171 28.63 -20.91 -15.46
N ASP A 172 29.14 -21.97 -16.08
CA ASP A 172 29.25 -22.10 -17.53
C ASP A 172 27.87 -22.42 -18.16
N SER A 173 27.85 -22.77 -19.45
CA SER A 173 26.60 -23.11 -20.15
C SER A 173 25.92 -24.36 -19.62
N VAL A 174 26.67 -25.38 -19.17
CA VAL A 174 26.11 -26.64 -18.66
C VAL A 174 25.55 -26.43 -17.27
N LYS A 175 26.35 -25.82 -16.38
CA LYS A 175 25.95 -25.55 -15.00
C LYS A 175 24.77 -24.57 -14.95
N ALA A 176 24.71 -23.57 -15.85
CA ALA A 176 23.57 -22.66 -15.93
C ALA A 176 22.25 -23.38 -16.24
N ASN A 177 22.27 -24.39 -17.12
CA ASN A 177 21.07 -25.19 -17.43
C ASN A 177 20.63 -26.09 -16.27
N ASN A 178 21.53 -26.42 -15.34
CA ASN A 178 21.23 -27.18 -14.14
C ASN A 178 20.75 -26.31 -12.96
N ILE A 179 20.72 -24.98 -13.14
CA ILE A 179 20.20 -24.03 -12.16
C ILE A 179 18.79 -23.61 -12.56
N LEU A 180 17.82 -23.81 -11.66
CA LEU A 180 16.48 -23.26 -11.79
C LEU A 180 16.24 -22.22 -10.70
N ILE A 181 16.05 -20.97 -11.11
CA ILE A 181 15.66 -19.88 -10.22
C ILE A 181 14.16 -19.75 -10.35
N THR A 182 13.43 -19.70 -9.24
CA THR A 182 11.98 -19.62 -9.19
C THR A 182 11.55 -18.46 -8.29
N LEU A 183 10.79 -17.53 -8.86
CA LEU A 183 10.20 -16.40 -8.16
C LEU A 183 8.71 -16.67 -7.89
N PHE A 184 8.33 -16.63 -6.62
CA PHE A 184 6.94 -16.69 -6.18
C PHE A 184 6.47 -15.27 -5.89
N HIS A 185 5.56 -14.77 -6.73
CA HIS A 185 5.02 -13.43 -6.56
C HIS A 185 3.54 -13.36 -6.96
N PRO A 186 2.77 -12.47 -6.31
CA PRO A 186 1.41 -12.23 -6.72
C PRO A 186 1.37 -11.42 -8.03
N ARG A 187 0.36 -11.68 -8.85
CA ARG A 187 -0.04 -10.86 -9.99
C ARG A 187 -1.55 -11.02 -10.17
N GLU A 188 -2.27 -9.90 -10.25
CA GLU A 188 -3.73 -9.92 -10.50
C GLU A 188 -4.50 -10.80 -9.49
N GLY A 189 -4.11 -10.75 -8.21
CA GLY A 189 -4.79 -11.49 -7.14
C GLY A 189 -4.47 -12.98 -7.09
N ARG A 190 -3.55 -13.47 -7.93
CA ARG A 190 -3.15 -14.88 -8.00
C ARG A 190 -1.67 -15.07 -7.72
N LEU A 191 -1.30 -16.19 -7.12
CA LEU A 191 0.11 -16.55 -6.95
C LEU A 191 0.69 -17.05 -8.28
N ILE A 192 1.68 -16.34 -8.81
CA ILE A 192 2.46 -16.74 -9.97
C ILE A 192 3.78 -17.34 -9.52
N ILE A 193 4.20 -18.38 -10.23
CA ILE A 193 5.45 -19.11 -10.04
C ILE A 193 6.20 -19.06 -11.36
N ASP A 194 7.10 -18.08 -11.48
CA ASP A 194 7.93 -17.93 -12.67
C ASP A 194 9.29 -18.58 -12.42
N SER A 195 9.76 -19.40 -13.36
CA SER A 195 11.06 -20.05 -13.29
C SER A 195 11.91 -19.75 -14.50
N ILE A 196 13.20 -19.45 -14.28
CA ILE A 196 14.18 -19.19 -15.33
C ILE A 196 15.50 -19.89 -15.03
N HIS A 197 16.25 -20.18 -16.10
CA HIS A 197 17.66 -20.50 -16.00
C HIS A 197 18.48 -19.20 -16.03
N PRO A 198 19.54 -19.06 -15.23
CA PRO A 198 20.47 -17.94 -15.38
C PRO A 198 21.19 -18.01 -16.73
N ARG A 199 21.75 -16.88 -17.15
CA ARG A 199 22.67 -16.84 -18.29
C ARG A 199 24.02 -17.45 -17.90
N VAL A 200 24.85 -17.71 -18.91
CA VAL A 200 26.30 -17.92 -18.69
C VAL A 200 26.84 -16.74 -17.88
N GLY A 201 27.61 -17.03 -16.83
CA GLY A 201 28.04 -16.01 -15.86
C GLY A 201 27.04 -15.75 -14.73
N GLY A 202 25.95 -16.53 -14.61
CA GLY A 202 25.08 -16.57 -13.43
C GLY A 202 24.01 -15.47 -13.36
N ASN A 203 23.98 -14.54 -14.30
CA ASN A 203 23.04 -13.40 -14.27
C ASN A 203 21.60 -13.83 -14.55
N PHE A 204 20.65 -13.28 -13.78
CA PHE A 204 19.21 -13.52 -13.96
C PHE A 204 18.41 -12.22 -13.77
N ILE A 205 17.26 -12.14 -14.45
CA ILE A 205 16.36 -10.97 -14.41
C ILE A 205 14.91 -11.45 -14.52
N TYR A 206 14.06 -10.97 -13.62
CA TYR A 206 12.61 -10.96 -13.74
C TYR A 206 12.12 -9.53 -13.91
N SER A 207 11.08 -9.34 -14.72
CA SER A 207 10.43 -8.04 -14.97
C SER A 207 8.93 -8.16 -14.73
N GLY A 208 8.23 -7.03 -14.57
CA GLY A 208 6.80 -7.06 -14.28
C GLY A 208 6.47 -7.57 -12.88
N VAL A 209 7.37 -7.34 -11.91
CA VAL A 209 7.19 -7.79 -10.53
C VAL A 209 6.53 -6.67 -9.72
N ALA A 210 5.43 -7.00 -9.04
CA ALA A 210 4.78 -6.06 -8.13
C ALA A 210 5.63 -5.79 -6.88
N ILE A 211 5.45 -4.63 -6.25
CA ILE A 211 6.14 -4.28 -5.01
C ILE A 211 5.85 -5.28 -3.89
N GLY A 212 6.67 -5.28 -2.84
CA GLY A 212 6.47 -6.09 -1.64
C GLY A 212 7.44 -7.25 -1.48
N LYS A 213 7.20 -8.05 -0.46
CA LYS A 213 8.08 -9.18 -0.09
C LYS A 213 7.76 -10.39 -0.95
N LYS A 214 8.76 -10.89 -1.68
CA LYS A 214 8.64 -12.04 -2.59
C LYS A 214 9.58 -13.15 -2.16
N ARG A 215 9.21 -14.39 -2.45
CA ARG A 215 10.04 -15.56 -2.16
C ARG A 215 10.78 -15.95 -3.42
N LEU A 216 12.09 -16.07 -3.32
CA LEU A 216 13.00 -16.45 -4.39
C LEU A 216 13.70 -17.74 -3.99
N VAL A 217 13.57 -18.78 -4.81
CA VAL A 217 14.19 -20.08 -4.60
C VAL A 217 15.13 -20.37 -5.76
N CYS A 218 16.35 -20.78 -5.49
CA CYS A 218 17.31 -21.19 -6.50
C CYS A 218 17.73 -22.62 -6.20
N VAL A 219 17.61 -23.51 -7.18
CA VAL A 219 17.94 -24.92 -7.05
C VAL A 219 18.99 -25.26 -8.09
N TYR A 220 20.07 -25.91 -7.67
CA TYR A 220 21.00 -26.59 -8.54
C TYR A 220 20.78 -28.09 -8.45
N ARG A 221 20.71 -28.76 -9.60
CA ARG A 221 20.65 -30.22 -9.66
C ARG A 221 21.40 -30.73 -10.88
N ASP A 222 22.38 -31.59 -10.65
CA ASP A 222 22.93 -32.48 -11.67
C ASP A 222 22.89 -33.94 -11.19
N THR A 223 23.63 -34.84 -11.84
CA THR A 223 23.67 -36.26 -11.50
C THR A 223 24.41 -36.58 -10.20
N LEU A 224 25.25 -35.67 -9.70
CA LEU A 224 26.18 -35.89 -8.58
C LEU A 224 25.93 -34.93 -7.39
N GLN A 225 25.43 -33.73 -7.65
CA GLN A 225 25.30 -32.63 -6.71
C GLN A 225 23.89 -32.05 -6.74
N TYR A 226 23.41 -31.68 -5.54
CA TYR A 226 22.13 -31.01 -5.33
C TYR A 226 22.27 -30.00 -4.20
N ASP A 227 21.80 -28.78 -4.44
CA ASP A 227 21.72 -27.74 -3.42
C ASP A 227 20.59 -26.76 -3.74
N SER A 228 20.06 -26.10 -2.70
CA SER A 228 18.96 -25.16 -2.84
C SER A 228 19.13 -23.99 -1.88
N ILE A 229 18.81 -22.79 -2.36
CA ILE A 229 18.84 -21.55 -1.61
C ILE A 229 17.44 -20.97 -1.63
N GLU A 230 16.98 -20.51 -0.48
CA GLU A 230 15.74 -19.74 -0.37
C GLU A 230 16.03 -18.37 0.23
N ARG A 231 15.49 -17.31 -0.38
CA ARG A 231 15.57 -15.94 0.12
C ARG A 231 14.21 -15.26 0.04
N ILE A 232 13.92 -14.43 1.04
CA ILE A 232 12.86 -13.42 0.94
C ILE A 232 13.50 -12.12 0.48
N ILE A 233 12.99 -11.56 -0.61
CA ILE A 233 13.46 -10.31 -1.20
C ILE A 233 12.38 -9.24 -1.10
N THR A 234 12.78 -7.98 -0.99
CA THR A 234 11.85 -6.86 -0.83
C THR A 234 11.89 -5.98 -2.07
N VAL A 235 10.86 -6.07 -2.91
CA VAL A 235 10.74 -5.31 -4.16
C VAL A 235 10.22 -3.90 -3.87
N TYR A 236 11.08 -2.90 -4.04
CA TYR A 236 10.71 -1.50 -3.82
C TYR A 236 10.08 -0.88 -5.07
N PRO A 237 9.17 0.10 -4.90
CA PRO A 237 8.61 0.82 -6.03
C PRO A 237 9.70 1.51 -6.86
N ARG A 238 9.59 1.48 -8.19
CA ARG A 238 10.51 2.06 -9.19
C ARG A 238 11.91 1.43 -9.25
N ILE A 239 12.45 1.00 -8.10
CA ILE A 239 13.81 0.51 -7.95
C ILE A 239 13.88 -1.00 -8.20
N GLY A 240 12.87 -1.74 -7.71
CA GLY A 240 12.88 -3.20 -7.67
C GLY A 240 13.88 -3.75 -6.65
N VAL A 241 14.49 -4.89 -6.97
CA VAL A 241 15.63 -5.47 -6.24
C VAL A 241 16.72 -5.82 -7.23
N LYS A 242 17.91 -5.27 -7.02
CA LYS A 242 19.05 -5.47 -7.92
C LYS A 242 20.23 -6.02 -7.15
N TYR A 243 21.13 -6.68 -7.88
CA TYR A 243 22.39 -7.20 -7.36
C TYR A 243 22.20 -8.23 -6.24
N ILE A 244 21.15 -9.05 -6.32
CA ILE A 244 20.98 -10.18 -5.40
C ILE A 244 22.09 -11.20 -5.66
N GLU A 245 22.80 -11.62 -4.62
CA GLU A 245 23.74 -12.73 -4.70
C GLU A 245 23.11 -14.01 -4.13
N LEU A 246 23.00 -15.03 -4.99
CA LEU A 246 22.56 -16.38 -4.63
C LEU A 246 23.78 -17.30 -4.69
N LYS A 247 24.34 -17.58 -3.51
CA LYS A 247 25.53 -18.41 -3.34
C LYS A 247 25.17 -19.78 -2.79
N PHE A 248 25.46 -20.84 -3.55
CA PHE A 248 25.25 -22.22 -3.06
C PHE A 248 26.23 -22.54 -1.93
N SER A 249 25.84 -23.46 -1.05
CA SER A 249 26.67 -23.85 0.10
C SER A 249 27.54 -25.07 -0.19
N ARG A 250 27.11 -25.94 -1.12
CA ARG A 250 27.74 -27.26 -1.34
C ARG A 250 28.17 -27.50 -2.78
N VAL A 251 27.59 -26.79 -3.74
CA VAL A 251 27.88 -27.02 -5.16
C VAL A 251 29.25 -26.46 -5.52
N ASN A 252 29.96 -27.19 -6.37
CA ASN A 252 31.19 -26.77 -7.04
C ASN A 252 30.98 -26.82 -8.56
N PHE A 253 31.10 -25.69 -9.24
CA PHE A 253 30.93 -25.64 -10.70
C PHE A 253 32.16 -26.12 -11.47
N GLN A 254 33.31 -26.29 -10.81
CA GLN A 254 34.56 -26.73 -11.45
C GLN A 254 34.77 -28.26 -11.42
N GLU A 255 33.88 -29.00 -10.75
CA GLU A 255 33.81 -30.48 -10.78
C GLU A 255 32.83 -30.98 -11.86
#